data_AF-A0A354MBR6-F1
#
_entry.id   AF-A0A354MBR6-F1
#
_cell.length_a   1.000
_cell.length_b   1.000
_cell.length_c   1.000
_cell.angle_alpha   90.00
_cell.angle_beta   90.00
_cell.angle_gamma   90.00
#
_symmetry.space_group_name_H-M   'P 1'
#
loop_
_entity.id
_entity.type
_entity.pdbx_description
1 polymer ?
#
loop_
_entity_poly.entity_id
_entity_poly.type
_entity_poly.pdbx_seq_one_letter_code
_entity_poly.pdbx_strand_id
1 'polypeptide(L)'
;MSQGIHNQIYSLLIFTITGILIGIIFDIFRVIRKTFKTPDFITYIEDLIFWIITGILLLFTILKFNNGEIRSYIFVGLGVGIIIYLLAISKLFIKVNVIIISFFKKIISFIFKYIVKLFKITICKPIHFFVINIRRPISKIKILTKKGKKS
;
A
#
# COMPACT_ATOMS: atom_id res chain seq x y z
N MET A 1 -7.82 18.62 47.43
CA MET A 1 -8.93 18.14 46.57
C MET A 1 -8.81 18.65 45.12
N SER A 2 -8.65 19.95 44.86
CA SER A 2 -8.63 20.52 43.49
C SER A 2 -7.48 20.02 42.59
N GLN A 3 -6.25 19.91 43.10
CA GLN A 3 -5.08 19.50 42.30
C GLN A 3 -5.20 18.10 41.66
N GLY A 4 -5.91 17.17 42.31
CA GLY A 4 -6.10 15.81 41.78
C GLY A 4 -7.02 15.75 40.57
N ILE A 5 -8.07 16.59 40.54
CA ILE A 5 -9.04 16.65 39.45
C ILE A 5 -8.40 17.25 38.19
N HIS A 6 -7.58 18.29 38.35
CA HIS A 6 -6.84 18.89 37.23
C HIS A 6 -5.89 17.89 36.56
N ASN A 7 -5.18 17.08 37.35
CA ASN A 7 -4.26 16.09 36.81
C ASN A 7 -5.01 14.95 36.08
N GLN A 8 -6.17 14.52 36.60
CA GLN A 8 -7.02 13.52 35.94
C GLN A 8 -7.56 14.01 34.59
N ILE A 9 -8.02 15.26 34.51
CA ILE A 9 -8.49 15.87 33.25
C ILE A 9 -7.34 15.98 32.25
N TYR A 10 -6.15 16.38 32.71
CA TYR A 10 -4.96 16.46 31.87
C TYR A 10 -4.58 15.09 31.28
N SER A 11 -4.51 14.05 32.12
CA SER A 11 -4.26 12.68 31.65
C SER A 11 -5.32 12.22 30.66
N LEU A 12 -6.61 12.50 30.91
CA LEU A 12 -7.71 12.15 30.00
C LEU A 12 -7.56 12.83 28.62
N LEU A 13 -7.21 14.11 28.58
CA LEU A 13 -6.93 14.81 27.32
C LEU A 13 -5.77 14.18 26.55
N ILE A 14 -4.68 13.84 27.24
CA ILE A 14 -3.53 13.17 26.63
C ILE A 14 -3.95 11.83 26.02
N PHE A 15 -4.68 10.99 26.75
CA PHE A 15 -5.15 9.71 26.21
C PHE A 15 -6.12 9.88 25.03
N THR A 16 -6.89 10.96 25.02
CA THR A 16 -7.75 11.33 23.87
C THR A 16 -6.90 11.67 22.65
N ILE A 17 -5.83 12.46 22.81
CA ILE A 17 -4.88 12.77 21.74
C ILE A 17 -4.19 11.50 21.25
N THR A 18 -3.75 10.64 22.17
CA THR A 18 -3.14 9.34 21.84
C THR A 18 -4.11 8.47 21.04
N GLY A 19 -5.40 8.46 21.40
CA GLY A 19 -6.45 7.75 20.65
C GLY A 19 -6.64 8.28 19.23
N ILE A 20 -6.61 9.61 19.04
CA ILE A 20 -6.64 10.24 17.71
C ILE A 20 -5.41 9.81 16.90
N LEU A 21 -4.23 9.78 17.53
CA LEU A 21 -2.96 9.40 16.89
C LEU A 21 -2.97 7.93 16.44
N ILE A 22 -3.51 7.04 17.27
CA ILE A 22 -3.77 5.63 16.91
C ILE A 22 -4.72 5.54 15.71
N GLY A 23 -5.78 6.36 15.68
CA GLY A 23 -6.71 6.46 14.55
C GLY A 23 -6.01 6.86 13.24
N ILE A 24 -5.12 7.85 13.29
CA ILE A 24 -4.31 8.29 12.13
C ILE A 24 -3.42 7.15 11.64
N ILE A 25 -2.71 6.48 12.55
CA ILE A 25 -1.86 5.33 12.21
C ILE A 25 -2.70 4.25 11.53
N PHE A 26 -3.86 3.91 12.10
CA PHE A 26 -4.77 2.91 11.52
C PHE A 26 -5.17 3.23 10.08
N ASP A 27 -5.45 4.49 9.75
CA ASP A 27 -5.78 4.88 8.38
C ASP A 27 -4.59 4.77 7.42
N ILE A 28 -3.38 5.15 7.84
CA ILE A 28 -2.16 4.96 7.04
C ILE A 28 -2.01 3.47 6.65
N PHE A 29 -2.13 2.57 7.62
CA PHE A 29 -2.06 1.13 7.38
C PHE A 29 -3.21 0.65 6.48
N ARG A 30 -4.43 1.16 6.67
CA ARG A 30 -5.60 0.85 5.82
C ARG A 30 -5.42 1.31 4.38
N VAL A 31 -4.81 2.47 4.17
CA VAL A 31 -4.47 3.00 2.85
C VAL A 31 -3.45 2.10 2.16
N ILE A 32 -2.37 1.72 2.87
CA ILE A 32 -1.32 0.83 2.36
C ILE A 32 -1.91 -0.51 1.90
N ARG A 33 -2.83 -1.08 2.68
CA ARG A 33 -3.52 -2.35 2.33
C ARG A 33 -4.42 -2.27 1.10
N LYS A 34 -5.09 -1.14 0.86
CA LYS A 34 -5.91 -0.94 -0.35
C LYS A 34 -5.07 -0.67 -1.60
N THR A 35 -3.92 -0.07 -1.36
CA THR A 35 -2.91 0.42 -2.31
C THR A 35 -2.17 -0.78 -2.89
N PHE A 36 -1.47 -1.52 -2.06
CA PHE A 36 -0.78 -2.72 -2.49
C PHE A 36 -1.79 -3.86 -2.54
N LYS A 37 -1.92 -4.56 -3.67
CA LYS A 37 -2.60 -5.87 -3.70
C LYS A 37 -1.75 -6.85 -2.90
N THR A 38 -1.82 -6.75 -1.58
CA THR A 38 -1.05 -7.56 -0.65
C THR A 38 -1.66 -8.95 -0.58
N PRO A 39 -0.88 -10.03 -0.74
CA PRO A 39 -1.32 -11.37 -0.37
C PRO A 39 -1.53 -11.42 1.15
N ASP A 40 -2.42 -12.32 1.60
CA ASP A 40 -2.85 -12.42 3.00
C ASP A 40 -1.68 -12.44 4.01
N PHE A 41 -0.54 -13.03 3.62
CA PHE A 41 0.68 -13.05 4.44
C PHE A 41 1.21 -11.65 4.80
N ILE A 42 1.25 -10.72 3.85
CA ILE A 42 1.72 -9.35 4.11
C ILE A 42 0.73 -8.61 4.99
N THR A 43 -0.56 -8.89 4.84
CA THR A 43 -1.63 -8.34 5.67
C THR A 43 -1.44 -8.68 7.15
N TYR A 44 -1.07 -9.93 7.46
CA TYR A 44 -0.75 -10.33 8.83
C TYR A 44 0.50 -9.64 9.39
N ILE A 45 1.54 -9.43 8.56
CA ILE A 45 2.74 -8.68 8.98
C ILE A 45 2.38 -7.22 9.27
N GLU A 46 1.59 -6.58 8.42
CA GLU A 46 1.11 -5.21 8.63
C GLU A 46 0.32 -5.08 9.94
N ASP A 47 -0.58 -6.02 10.22
CA ASP A 47 -1.36 -6.05 11.45
C ASP A 47 -0.48 -6.24 12.70
N LEU A 48 0.54 -7.08 12.60
CA LEU A 48 1.51 -7.30 13.68
C LEU A 48 2.34 -6.03 13.94
N ILE A 49 2.83 -5.39 12.89
CA ILE A 49 3.56 -4.11 12.99
C ILE A 49 2.66 -3.03 13.61
N PHE A 50 1.40 -2.95 13.16
CA PHE A 50 0.42 -2.02 13.71
C PHE A 50 0.18 -2.25 15.20
N TRP A 51 0.00 -3.50 15.64
CA TRP A 51 -0.15 -3.84 17.06
C TRP A 51 1.09 -3.49 17.88
N ILE A 52 2.30 -3.72 17.36
CA ILE A 52 3.54 -3.34 18.04
C ILE A 52 3.63 -1.82 18.20
N ILE A 53 3.42 -1.06 17.12
CA ILE A 53 3.53 0.40 17.14
C ILE A 53 2.50 1.01 18.09
N THR A 54 1.23 0.61 17.96
CA THR A 54 0.15 1.14 18.80
C THR A 54 0.28 0.70 20.25
N GLY A 55 0.74 -0.53 20.50
CA GLY A 55 1.07 -1.03 21.82
C GLY A 55 2.19 -0.24 22.49
N ILE A 56 3.31 -0.02 21.79
CA ILE A 56 4.43 0.78 22.30
C ILE A 56 3.99 2.23 22.57
N LEU A 57 3.25 2.84 21.65
CA LEU A 57 2.75 4.20 21.79
C LEU A 57 1.82 4.34 23.02
N LEU A 58 0.91 3.38 23.19
CA LEU A 58 0.01 3.35 24.34
C LEU A 58 0.79 3.18 25.64
N LEU A 59 1.67 2.18 25.69
CA LEU A 59 2.45 1.84 26.88
C LEU A 59 3.37 2.99 27.27
N PHE A 60 4.03 3.64 26.31
CA PHE A 60 4.83 4.85 26.51
C PHE A 60 4.00 5.99 27.11
N THR A 61 2.78 6.19 26.61
CA THR A 61 1.87 7.23 27.12
C THR A 61 1.48 6.93 28.57
N ILE A 62 1.14 5.67 28.88
CA ILE A 62 0.74 5.25 30.24
C ILE A 62 1.90 5.43 31.22
N LEU A 63 3.10 5.01 30.86
CA LEU A 63 4.30 5.16 31.70
C LEU A 63 4.61 6.64 31.97
N LYS A 64 4.55 7.49 30.94
CA LYS A 64 4.94 8.90 31.05
C LYS A 64 3.91 9.76 31.76
N PHE A 65 2.62 9.53 31.52
CA PHE A 65 1.55 10.45 31.95
C PHE A 65 0.65 9.91 33.06
N ASN A 66 0.75 8.62 33.37
CA ASN A 66 0.00 8.01 34.45
C ASN A 66 0.87 7.18 35.40
N ASN A 67 2.20 7.41 35.39
CA ASN A 67 3.19 6.66 36.18
C ASN A 67 3.08 5.13 36.03
N GLY A 68 2.58 4.64 34.89
CA GLY A 68 2.37 3.21 34.68
C GLY A 68 1.07 2.65 35.27
N GLU A 69 0.26 3.45 35.96
CA GLU A 69 -1.02 3.00 36.49
C GLU A 69 -2.05 2.87 35.37
N ILE A 70 -2.74 1.74 35.31
CA ILE A 70 -3.83 1.52 34.36
C ILE A 70 -5.15 1.86 35.06
N ARG A 71 -5.87 2.85 34.55
CA ARG A 71 -7.15 3.32 35.12
C ARG A 71 -8.25 3.36 34.06
N SER A 72 -9.50 3.35 34.49
CA SER A 72 -10.67 3.27 33.59
C SER A 72 -10.75 4.46 32.61
N TYR A 73 -10.36 5.66 33.04
CA TYR A 73 -10.38 6.86 32.18
C TYR A 73 -9.41 6.79 30.99
N ILE A 74 -8.40 5.92 31.03
CA ILE A 74 -7.47 5.70 29.91
C ILE A 74 -8.23 5.12 28.73
N PHE A 75 -9.02 4.07 28.98
CA PHE A 75 -9.83 3.42 27.96
C PHE A 75 -10.91 4.35 27.41
N VAL A 76 -11.53 5.16 28.28
CA VAL A 76 -12.51 6.17 27.88
C VAL A 76 -11.85 7.23 26.99
N GLY A 77 -10.71 7.79 27.40
CA GLY A 77 -9.98 8.79 26.61
C GLY A 77 -9.58 8.25 25.24
N LEU A 78 -9.00 7.04 25.17
CA LEU A 78 -8.64 6.39 23.91
C LEU A 78 -9.86 6.16 23.02
N GLY A 79 -10.94 5.61 23.58
CA GLY A 79 -12.18 5.35 22.85
C GLY A 79 -12.79 6.63 22.29
N VAL A 80 -12.88 7.68 23.11
CA VAL A 80 -13.36 9.00 22.69
C VAL A 80 -12.45 9.58 21.60
N GLY A 81 -11.13 9.50 21.74
CA GLY A 81 -10.18 9.96 20.73
C GLY A 81 -10.34 9.25 19.39
N ILE A 82 -10.51 7.92 19.41
CA ILE A 82 -10.76 7.12 18.21
C ILE A 82 -12.11 7.48 17.59
N ILE A 83 -13.17 7.65 18.39
CA ILE A 83 -14.49 8.05 17.88
C ILE A 83 -14.45 9.44 17.25
N ILE A 84 -13.80 10.42 17.91
CA ILE A 84 -13.58 11.77 17.37
C ILE A 84 -12.85 11.68 16.04
N TYR A 85 -11.79 10.87 15.97
CA TYR A 85 -11.06 10.63 14.74
C TYR A 85 -11.97 10.05 13.65
N LEU A 86 -12.70 8.97 13.93
CA LEU A 86 -13.58 8.31 12.95
C LEU A 86 -14.68 9.24 12.44
N LEU A 87 -15.30 10.04 13.32
CA LEU A 87 -16.35 10.99 12.98
C LEU A 87 -15.80 12.16 12.14
N ALA A 88 -14.66 12.72 12.51
CA ALA A 88 -14.02 13.84 11.81
C ALA A 88 -13.48 13.43 10.42
N ILE A 89 -12.89 12.23 10.32
CA ILE A 89 -12.21 11.77 9.10
C ILE A 89 -13.16 11.11 8.09
N SER A 90 -14.39 10.72 8.44
CA SER A 90 -15.28 9.99 7.50
C SER A 90 -15.44 10.65 6.12
N LYS A 91 -15.40 12.00 6.04
CA LYS A 91 -15.44 12.76 4.78
C LYS A 91 -14.10 12.83 4.04
N LEU A 92 -12.98 12.91 4.75
CA LEU A 92 -11.63 12.86 4.16
C LEU A 92 -11.33 11.47 3.59
N PHE A 93 -11.83 10.42 4.26
CA PHE A 93 -11.60 9.02 3.93
C PHE A 93 -12.13 8.62 2.55
N ILE A 94 -13.29 9.15 2.15
CA ILE A 94 -13.88 8.88 0.83
C ILE A 94 -13.03 9.55 -0.27
N LYS A 95 -12.62 10.81 -0.07
CA LYS A 95 -11.77 11.54 -1.02
C LYS A 95 -10.39 10.90 -1.17
N VAL A 96 -9.77 10.54 -0.06
CA VAL A 96 -8.46 9.88 -0.02
C VAL A 96 -8.53 8.52 -0.71
N ASN A 97 -9.60 7.73 -0.49
CA ASN A 97 -9.80 6.47 -1.23
C ASN A 97 -9.86 6.64 -2.74
N VAL A 98 -10.62 7.63 -3.24
CA VAL A 98 -10.73 7.87 -4.68
C VAL A 98 -9.37 8.27 -5.27
N ILE A 99 -8.62 9.12 -4.56
CA ILE A 99 -7.28 9.56 -4.98
C ILE A 99 -6.31 8.37 -5.01
N ILE A 100 -6.28 7.56 -3.96
CA ILE A 100 -5.42 6.36 -3.88
C ILE A 100 -5.76 5.37 -4.99
N ILE A 101 -7.04 5.03 -5.19
CA ILE A 101 -7.47 4.12 -6.27
C ILE A 101 -7.01 4.67 -7.63
N SER A 102 -7.09 5.98 -7.83
CA SER A 102 -6.65 6.63 -9.08
C SER A 102 -5.12 6.58 -9.26
N PHE A 103 -4.36 6.75 -8.18
CA PHE A 103 -2.90 6.68 -8.19
C PHE A 103 -2.40 5.26 -8.47
N PHE A 104 -3.07 4.26 -7.87
CA PHE A 104 -2.76 2.84 -8.10
C PHE A 104 -3.09 2.38 -9.51
N LYS A 105 -4.24 2.79 -10.06
CA LYS A 105 -4.54 2.56 -11.48
C LYS A 105 -3.43 3.13 -12.38
N LYS A 106 -2.89 4.30 -12.04
CA LYS A 106 -1.79 4.93 -12.78
C LYS A 106 -0.53 4.09 -12.74
N ILE A 107 -0.08 3.67 -11.56
CA ILE A 107 1.10 2.81 -11.37
C ILE A 107 0.96 1.48 -12.10
N ILE A 108 -0.18 0.81 -11.95
CA ILE A 108 -0.45 -0.48 -12.61
C ILE A 108 -0.45 -0.31 -14.13
N SER A 109 -1.08 0.75 -14.67
CA SER A 109 -1.05 1.00 -16.11
C SER A 109 0.37 1.30 -16.60
N PHE A 110 1.20 1.94 -15.77
CA PHE A 110 2.58 2.28 -16.11
C PHE A 110 3.45 1.02 -16.18
N ILE A 111 3.37 0.15 -15.17
CA ILE A 111 4.07 -1.14 -15.14
C ILE A 111 3.62 -2.02 -16.30
N PHE A 112 2.31 -2.14 -16.53
CA PHE A 112 1.77 -2.95 -17.63
C PHE A 112 2.21 -2.41 -18.99
N LYS A 113 2.18 -1.09 -19.20
CA LYS A 113 2.66 -0.45 -20.43
C LYS A 113 4.16 -0.69 -20.65
N TYR A 114 4.95 -0.67 -19.57
CA TYR A 114 6.38 -0.94 -19.65
C TYR A 114 6.68 -2.41 -19.97
N ILE A 115 5.98 -3.35 -19.33
CA ILE A 115 6.09 -4.79 -19.61
C ILE A 115 5.69 -5.09 -21.05
N VAL A 116 4.56 -4.58 -21.53
CA VAL A 116 4.11 -4.78 -22.93
C VAL A 116 5.11 -4.17 -23.91
N LYS A 117 5.69 -3.01 -23.61
CA LYS A 117 6.72 -2.39 -24.44
C LYS A 117 7.99 -3.25 -24.50
N LEU A 118 8.42 -3.81 -23.36
CA LEU A 118 9.57 -4.70 -23.28
C LEU A 118 9.33 -5.98 -24.07
N PHE A 119 8.18 -6.63 -23.88
CA PHE A 119 7.77 -7.83 -24.62
C PHE A 119 7.73 -7.58 -26.13
N LYS A 120 7.17 -6.45 -26.58
CA LYS A 120 7.09 -6.10 -28.01
C LYS A 120 8.46 -5.90 -28.64
N ILE A 121 9.42 -5.31 -27.92
CA ILE A 121 10.80 -5.12 -28.40
C ILE A 121 11.53 -6.46 -28.47
N THR A 122 11.42 -7.27 -27.41
CA THR A 122 12.16 -8.54 -27.29
C THR A 122 11.59 -9.64 -28.19
N ILE A 123 10.30 -9.63 -28.52
CA ILE A 123 9.68 -10.67 -29.36
C ILE A 123 9.55 -10.24 -30.84
N CYS A 124 9.08 -9.03 -31.14
CA CYS A 124 8.81 -8.66 -32.52
C CYS A 124 10.08 -8.42 -33.35
N LYS A 125 11.18 -7.93 -32.74
CA LYS A 125 12.45 -7.68 -33.44
C LYS A 125 13.17 -8.98 -33.87
N PRO A 126 13.38 -9.99 -33.01
CA PRO A 126 14.06 -11.21 -33.43
C PRO A 126 13.21 -12.07 -34.36
N ILE A 127 11.88 -12.10 -34.20
CA ILE A 127 11.00 -12.85 -35.12
C ILE A 127 11.05 -12.23 -36.53
N HIS A 128 11.00 -10.90 -36.65
CA HIS A 128 11.14 -10.25 -37.96
C HIS A 128 12.52 -10.51 -38.58
N PHE A 129 13.59 -10.47 -37.78
CA PHE A 129 14.95 -10.80 -38.21
C PHE A 129 15.07 -12.26 -38.67
N PHE A 130 14.53 -13.22 -37.92
CA PHE A 130 14.51 -14.64 -38.29
C PHE A 130 13.71 -14.91 -39.55
N VAL A 131 12.54 -14.29 -39.71
CA VAL A 131 11.69 -14.44 -40.91
C VAL A 131 12.40 -13.89 -42.15
N ILE A 132 13.09 -12.76 -42.04
CA ILE A 132 13.89 -12.21 -43.16
C ILE A 132 15.08 -13.12 -43.46
N ASN A 133 15.77 -13.62 -42.44
CA ASN A 133 16.96 -14.46 -42.62
C ASN A 133 16.62 -15.83 -43.23
N ILE A 134 15.44 -16.40 -42.95
CA ILE A 134 14.94 -17.65 -43.53
C ILE A 134 14.39 -17.46 -44.95
N ARG A 135 13.77 -16.31 -45.27
CA ARG A 135 13.24 -16.05 -46.63
C ARG A 135 14.33 -15.95 -47.70
N ARG A 136 15.51 -15.43 -47.36
CA ARG A 136 16.65 -15.23 -48.30
C ARG A 136 17.26 -16.52 -48.87
N PRO A 137 17.50 -17.60 -48.11
CA PRO A 137 18.01 -18.86 -48.66
C PRO A 137 16.95 -19.65 -49.46
N ILE A 138 15.68 -19.58 -49.06
CA ILE A 138 14.58 -20.31 -49.71
C ILE A 138 14.35 -19.81 -51.14
N SER A 139 14.45 -18.50 -51.40
CA SER A 139 14.32 -17.96 -52.76
C SER A 139 15.48 -18.39 -53.66
N LYS A 140 16.70 -18.53 -53.15
CA LYS A 140 17.87 -19.01 -53.92
C LYS A 140 17.77 -20.49 -54.29
N ILE A 141 17.34 -21.36 -53.36
CA ILE A 141 17.16 -22.80 -53.60
C ILE A 141 16.10 -23.06 -54.69
N LYS A 142 15.04 -22.24 -54.72
CA LYS A 142 13.98 -22.33 -55.74
C LYS A 142 14.44 -21.93 -57.15
N ILE A 143 15.47 -21.10 -57.27
CA ILE A 143 16.06 -20.69 -58.56
C ILE A 143 16.99 -21.77 -59.10
N LEU A 144 17.79 -22.43 -58.24
CA LEU A 144 18.73 -23.48 -58.62
C LEU A 144 18.02 -24.75 -59.13
N THR A 145 16.95 -25.15 -58.45
CA THR A 145 16.10 -26.29 -58.86
C THR A 145 15.33 -26.04 -60.17
N LYS A 146 15.06 -24.77 -60.51
CA LYS A 146 14.44 -24.38 -61.78
C LYS A 146 15.45 -24.32 -62.94
N LYS A 147 16.73 -24.12 -62.64
CA LYS A 147 17.82 -24.05 -63.63
C LYS A 147 18.32 -25.45 -64.05
N GLY A 148 18.31 -26.42 -63.13
CA GLY A 148 18.65 -27.83 -63.42
C GLY A 148 17.58 -28.65 -64.14
N LYS A 149 16.35 -28.12 -64.31
CA LYS A 149 15.25 -28.76 -65.05
C LYS A 149 15.13 -28.29 -66.52
N LYS A 150 16.05 -27.44 -66.98
CA LYS A 150 16.06 -26.82 -68.32
C LYS A 150 17.28 -27.20 -69.16
N SER A 151 18.11 -28.15 -68.70
CA SER A 151 19.22 -28.74 -69.45
C SER A 151 18.93 -30.19 -69.77
#